data_AF-A0A497N1Z0-F1
#
_entry.id   AF-A0A497N1Z0-F1
#
_cell.length_a   1.000
_cell.length_b   1.000
_cell.length_c   1.000
_cell.angle_alpha   90.00
_cell.angle_beta   90.00
_cell.angle_gamma   90.00
#
_symmetry.space_group_name_H-M   'P 1'
#
loop_
_entity.id
_entity.type
_entity.pdbx_description
1 polymer ?
#
loop_
_entity_poly.entity_id
_entity_poly.type
_entity_poly.pdbx_seq_one_letter_code
_entity_poly.pdbx_strand_id
1 'polypeptide(L)' 'MMDVIREGDDILLYLDGKRTYLVRVEKDVSFHTHKGYLQLGDLIGREFGAS' A
#
# COMPACT_ATOMS: atom_id res chain seq x y z
N MET A 1 15.57 8.52 -9.19
CA MET A 1 14.66 9.23 -8.27
C MET A 1 13.50 8.28 -8.07
N MET A 2 13.34 7.73 -6.86
CA MET A 2 12.18 6.89 -6.56
C MET A 2 10.97 7.81 -6.35
N ASP A 3 9.83 7.42 -6.90
CA ASP A 3 8.58 8.11 -6.60
C ASP A 3 8.16 7.80 -5.15
N VAL A 4 7.66 8.82 -4.46
CA VAL A 4 7.20 8.73 -3.08
C VAL A 4 5.68 8.60 -3.08
N ILE A 5 5.17 7.68 -2.27
CA ILE A 5 3.75 7.42 -2.09
C ILE A 5 3.09 8.59 -1.37
N ARG A 6 1.97 9.09 -1.89
CA ARG A 6 1.18 10.17 -1.33
C ARG A 6 -0.25 9.72 -1.02
N GLU A 7 -0.91 10.49 -0.15
CA GLU A 7 -2.33 10.33 0.09
C GLU A 7 -3.13 10.55 -1.21
N GLY A 8 -4.05 9.64 -1.52
CA GLY A 8 -4.85 9.64 -2.74
C GLY A 8 -4.23 8.85 -3.91
N ASP A 9 -2.97 8.43 -3.82
CA ASP A 9 -2.35 7.61 -4.87
C ASP A 9 -3.00 6.22 -4.95
N ASP A 10 -3.22 5.73 -6.17
CA ASP A 10 -3.57 4.34 -6.41
C ASP A 10 -2.29 3.52 -6.56
N ILE A 11 -2.11 2.51 -5.70
CA ILE A 11 -0.90 1.69 -5.61
C ILE A 11 -1.20 0.20 -5.77
N LEU A 12 -0.22 -0.56 -6.25
CA LEU A 12 -0.26 -2.03 -6.27
C LEU A 12 0.41 -2.59 -5.00
N LEU A 13 -0.38 -3.19 -4.13
CA LEU A 13 0.12 -4.01 -3.03
C LEU A 13 0.37 -5.43 -3.53
N TYR A 14 1.64 -5.80 -3.64
CA TYR A 14 2.08 -7.13 -4.06
C TYR A 14 2.35 -8.02 -2.84
N LEU A 15 1.53 -9.06 -2.64
CA LEU A 15 1.75 -10.05 -1.58
C LEU A 15 2.49 -11.28 -2.10
N ASP A 16 2.07 -11.78 -3.26
CA ASP A 16 2.72 -12.86 -4.00
C ASP A 16 2.19 -12.90 -5.44
N GLY A 17 2.71 -13.83 -6.25
CA GLY A 17 2.34 -13.98 -7.66
C GLY A 17 0.87 -14.32 -7.93
N LYS A 18 0.05 -14.56 -6.90
CA LYS A 18 -1.40 -14.80 -7.03
C LYS A 18 -2.24 -13.67 -6.43
N ARG A 19 -1.67 -12.84 -5.56
CA ARG A 19 -2.38 -11.82 -4.78
C ARG A 19 -1.70 -10.48 -4.95
N THR A 20 -2.31 -9.67 -5.79
CA THR A 20 -1.95 -8.27 -5.97
C THR A 20 -3.23 -7.45 -5.92
N TYR A 21 -3.20 -6.34 -5.19
CA TYR A 21 -4.38 -5.51 -4.97
C TYR A 21 -4.08 -4.09 -5.42
N LEU A 22 -4.97 -3.51 -6.24
CA LEU A 22 -4.97 -2.08 -6.50
C LEU A 22 -5.76 -1.42 -5.36
N VAL A 23 -5.11 -0.56 -4.59
CA VAL A 23 -5.72 0.15 -3.46
C VAL A 23 -5.39 1.62 -3.53
N ARG A 24 -6.27 2.45 -2.99
CA ARG A 24 -6.00 3.88 -2.79
C ARG A 24 -5.42 4.12 -1.41
N VAL A 25 -4.38 4.96 -1.33
CA VAL A 25 -3.75 5.32 -0.06
C VAL A 25 -4.58 6.37 0.66
N GLU A 26 -5.12 6.00 1.82
CA GLU A 26 -5.92 6.88 2.68
C GLU A 26 -5.47 6.70 4.14
N LYS A 27 -5.42 7.79 4.92
CA LYS A 27 -4.82 7.78 6.27
C LYS A 27 -5.47 6.81 7.25
N ASP A 28 -6.80 6.70 7.22
CA ASP A 28 -7.57 5.97 8.24
C ASP A 28 -8.12 4.62 7.70
N VAL A 29 -7.49 4.07 6.65
CA VAL A 29 -7.93 2.81 6.03
C VAL A 29 -7.02 1.65 6.41
N SER A 30 -7.63 0.62 7.01
CA SER A 30 -6.98 -0.66 7.29
C SER A 30 -7.28 -1.70 6.23
N PHE A 31 -6.27 -2.14 5.49
CA PHE A 31 -6.37 -3.22 4.51
C PHE A 31 -6.14 -4.58 5.17
N HIS A 32 -7.17 -5.44 5.18
CA HIS A 32 -7.12 -6.74 5.81
C HIS A 32 -6.89 -7.86 4.81
N THR A 33 -6.04 -8.82 5.20
CA THR A 33 -5.79 -10.05 4.49
C THR A 33 -5.88 -11.23 5.46
N HIS A 34 -5.93 -12.45 4.95
CA HIS A 34 -5.83 -13.64 5.82
C HIS A 34 -4.46 -13.77 6.51
N LYS A 35 -3.47 -12.95 6.14
CA LYS A 35 -2.13 -12.94 6.76
C LYS A 35 -1.95 -11.82 7.80
N GLY A 36 -2.97 -11.00 8.04
CA GLY A 36 -2.89 -9.83 8.92
C GLY A 36 -3.46 -8.58 8.25
N TYR A 37 -3.16 -7.41 8.80
CA TYR A 37 -3.64 -6.13 8.30
C TYR A 37 -2.48 -5.15 8.04
N LEU A 38 -2.74 -4.16 7.20
CA LEU A 38 -1.84 -3.05 6.88
C LEU A 38 -2.62 -1.75 7.01
N GLN A 39 -2.10 -0.77 7.76
CA GLN A 39 -2.65 0.58 7.73
C GLN A 39 -2.12 1.30 6.49
N LEU A 40 -3.00 1.67 5.56
CA LEU A 40 -2.57 2.28 4.30
C LEU A 40 -1.95 3.66 4.51
N GLY A 41 -2.38 4.39 5.54
CA GLY A 41 -1.78 5.67 5.94
C GLY A 41 -0.28 5.58 6.26
N ASP A 42 0.19 4.44 6.78
CA ASP A 42 1.60 4.23 7.14
C ASP A 42 2.53 4.13 5.91
N LEU A 43 1.95 4.07 4.70
CA LEU A 43 2.67 4.04 3.43
C LEU A 43 3.02 5.45 2.93
N ILE A 44 2.32 6.49 3.39
CA ILE A 44 2.55 7.86 2.95
C ILE A 44 3.98 8.29 3.30
N GLY A 45 4.71 8.80 2.31
CA GLY A 45 6.11 9.22 2.48
C GLY A 45 7.13 8.09 2.26
N ARG A 46 6.69 6.84 2.09
CA ARG A 46 7.58 5.74 1.67
C ARG A 46 7.81 5.78 0.16
N GLU A 47 8.93 5.20 -0.27
CA GLU A 47 9.22 5.00 -1.69
C GLU A 47 8.44 3.82 -2.24
N PHE A 48 8.02 3.90 -3.51
CA PHE A 48 7.47 2.73 -4.21
C PHE A 48 8.48 1.57 -4.22
N GLY A 49 7.99 0.36 -3.95
CA GLY A 49 8.81 -0.85 -3.87
C GLY A 49 9.37 -1.16 -2.48
N ALA A 50 9.08 -0.34 -1.46
CA ALA A 50 9.38 -0.67 -0.07
C ALA A 50 8.60 -1.90 0.42
N SER A 51 9.25 -2.75 1.23
CA SER A 51 8.70 -4.00 1.81
C SER A 51 8.64 -3.98 3.33
#